data_AF-H3C1V6-F1
#
_entry.id   AF-H3C1V6-F1
#
_cell.length_a   1.000
_cell.length_b   1.000
_cell.length_c   1.000
_cell.angle_alpha   90.00
_cell.angle_beta   90.00
_cell.angle_gamma   90.00
#
_symmetry.space_group_name_H-M   'P 1'
#
loop_
_entity.id
_entity.type
_entity.pdbx_description
1 polymer ?
#
loop_
_entity_poly.entity_id
_entity_poly.type
_entity_poly.pdbx_seq_one_letter_code
_entity_poly.pdbx_strand_id
1 'polypeptide(L)'
;MKTVLVLSALLYAALAGLTHKNGAPDGSENEKMPAEDEDEGFCPDGWLTYGFRCYIFVNTPMNWSIAKDHCNSLGANLASVSNQREYRFLQQMTKTAGQSYAWLGGFYLQGSWLWINNEGFNYTLWFRQFSPTTYPCLYILTNLFSDGWSNAHCSSAGPFICSK
;
A
#
# COMPACT_ATOMS: atom_id res chain seq x y z
N MET A 1 2.14 -45.67 -30.30
CA MET A 1 0.93 -44.90 -30.67
C MET A 1 1.09 -43.47 -30.18
N LYS A 2 0.90 -42.52 -31.09
CA LYS A 2 0.76 -41.05 -30.94
C LYS A 2 2.01 -40.22 -30.54
N THR A 3 2.74 -39.85 -31.61
CA THR A 3 3.44 -38.58 -31.87
C THR A 3 2.52 -37.36 -31.64
N VAL A 4 2.99 -36.14 -31.34
CA VAL A 4 3.59 -35.17 -32.29
C VAL A 4 4.42 -34.09 -31.53
N LEU A 5 5.45 -33.64 -32.23
CA LEU A 5 6.53 -32.71 -31.92
C LEU A 5 6.42 -31.43 -32.80
N VAL A 6 7.03 -30.32 -32.33
CA VAL A 6 7.73 -29.25 -33.11
C VAL A 6 6.82 -28.17 -33.76
N LEU A 7 6.81 -26.92 -33.28
CA LEU A 7 7.80 -25.81 -33.37
C LEU A 7 7.82 -25.04 -34.72
N SER A 8 7.52 -23.74 -34.59
CA SER A 8 8.24 -22.56 -35.15
C SER A 8 8.16 -22.13 -36.62
N ALA A 9 8.02 -20.79 -36.74
CA ALA A 9 8.69 -19.85 -37.65
C ALA A 9 8.06 -19.51 -39.03
N LEU A 10 7.35 -18.37 -39.03
CA LEU A 10 7.66 -17.10 -39.72
C LEU A 10 8.11 -17.06 -41.21
N LEU A 11 7.53 -16.05 -41.87
CA LEU A 11 7.98 -15.27 -43.05
C LEU A 11 7.69 -15.87 -44.43
N TYR A 12 6.83 -15.20 -45.20
CA TYR A 12 7.27 -14.46 -46.40
C TYR A 12 6.18 -13.43 -46.77
N ALA A 13 6.63 -12.21 -47.02
CA ALA A 13 5.81 -11.07 -47.41
C ALA A 13 5.83 -10.87 -48.94
N ALA A 14 4.76 -10.21 -49.40
CA ALA A 14 4.72 -9.23 -50.49
C ALA A 14 4.70 -9.72 -51.96
N LEU A 15 3.65 -9.36 -52.74
CA LEU A 15 3.56 -8.13 -53.55
C LEU A 15 2.34 -8.14 -54.51
N ALA A 16 1.57 -7.05 -54.46
CA ALA A 16 0.88 -6.29 -55.52
C ALA A 16 -0.06 -6.96 -56.58
N GLY A 17 -1.30 -6.41 -56.66
CA GLY A 17 -1.79 -5.86 -57.95
C GLY A 17 -3.20 -6.25 -58.48
N LEU A 18 -4.15 -5.30 -58.35
CA LEU A 18 -5.21 -4.87 -59.29
C LEU A 18 -6.55 -5.62 -59.48
N THR A 19 -7.63 -4.96 -58.97
CA THR A 19 -8.95 -4.58 -59.59
C THR A 19 -9.85 -5.67 -60.22
N HIS A 20 -11.18 -5.72 -60.13
CA HIS A 20 -12.29 -4.91 -59.57
C HIS A 20 -13.54 -5.80 -59.62
N LYS A 21 -14.42 -5.80 -58.61
CA LYS A 21 -15.89 -5.87 -58.78
C LYS A 21 -16.63 -5.65 -57.45
N ASN A 22 -17.69 -4.86 -57.58
CA ASN A 22 -18.45 -4.21 -56.52
C ASN A 22 -19.47 -5.15 -55.85
N GLY A 23 -19.62 -5.02 -54.53
CA GLY A 23 -20.76 -5.50 -53.75
C GLY A 23 -20.75 -4.80 -52.38
N ALA A 24 -21.75 -3.96 -52.11
CA ALA A 24 -21.98 -3.28 -50.84
C ALA A 24 -23.11 -4.02 -50.07
N PRO A 25 -23.51 -3.56 -48.88
CA PRO A 25 -22.77 -3.57 -47.62
C PRO A 25 -23.54 -4.42 -46.58
N ASP A 26 -22.88 -5.08 -45.64
CA ASP A 26 -23.58 -5.61 -44.47
C ASP A 26 -22.70 -5.59 -43.22
N GLY A 27 -23.33 -5.22 -42.12
CA GLY A 27 -22.91 -5.59 -40.77
C GLY A 27 -21.73 -4.83 -40.20
N SER A 28 -22.02 -3.75 -39.48
CA SER A 28 -21.17 -3.29 -38.39
C SER A 28 -21.09 -4.36 -37.30
N GLU A 29 -19.94 -4.96 -37.09
CA GLU A 29 -19.62 -5.63 -35.83
C GLU A 29 -18.44 -4.90 -35.21
N ASN A 30 -18.79 -3.91 -34.38
CA ASN A 30 -17.90 -3.44 -33.32
C ASN A 30 -17.62 -4.64 -32.42
N GLU A 31 -16.48 -5.29 -32.58
CA GLU A 31 -15.98 -6.25 -31.60
C GLU A 31 -15.61 -5.46 -30.34
N LYS A 32 -16.63 -5.24 -29.51
CA LYS A 32 -16.52 -4.66 -28.18
C LYS A 32 -15.72 -5.67 -27.35
N MET A 33 -14.43 -5.37 -27.21
CA MET A 33 -13.55 -5.97 -26.22
C MET A 33 -14.30 -5.94 -24.88
N PRO A 34 -14.46 -7.08 -24.18
CA PRO A 34 -15.18 -7.10 -22.92
C PRO A 34 -14.48 -6.12 -21.99
N ALA A 35 -15.26 -5.22 -21.40
CA ALA A 35 -14.77 -4.42 -20.29
C ALA A 35 -14.28 -5.42 -19.25
N GLU A 36 -12.98 -5.42 -18.99
CA GLU A 36 -12.45 -6.02 -17.78
C GLU A 36 -13.25 -5.39 -16.64
N ASP A 37 -13.88 -6.23 -15.81
CA ASP A 37 -14.51 -5.80 -14.58
C ASP A 37 -13.45 -5.05 -13.78
N GLU A 38 -13.46 -3.73 -13.86
CA GLU A 38 -12.75 -2.89 -12.91
C GLU A 38 -13.40 -3.16 -11.56
N ASP A 39 -12.75 -4.01 -10.78
CA ASP A 39 -13.04 -4.29 -9.38
C ASP A 39 -12.91 -2.98 -8.59
N GLU A 40 -13.98 -2.18 -8.65
CA GLU A 40 -14.25 -1.02 -7.81
C GLU A 40 -14.45 -1.51 -6.37
N GLY A 41 -13.33 -1.84 -5.71
CA GLY A 41 -13.31 -2.41 -4.38
C GLY A 41 -11.96 -2.28 -3.68
N PHE A 42 -11.22 -1.19 -3.91
CA PHE A 42 -9.83 -1.06 -3.48
C PHE A 42 -9.61 -1.26 -1.98
N CYS A 43 -10.60 -0.97 -1.12
CA CYS A 43 -10.51 -1.16 0.32
C CYS A 43 -11.85 -1.57 0.96
N PRO A 44 -11.84 -2.34 2.07
CA PRO A 44 -13.06 -2.67 2.80
C PRO A 44 -13.75 -1.43 3.37
N ASP A 45 -15.05 -1.54 3.67
CA ASP A 45 -15.82 -0.47 4.30
C ASP A 45 -15.12 0.10 5.54
N GLY A 46 -15.04 1.44 5.60
CA GLY A 46 -14.39 2.16 6.71
C GLY A 46 -12.86 2.30 6.60
N TRP A 47 -12.24 1.74 5.56
CA TRP A 47 -10.82 1.95 5.26
C TRP A 47 -10.63 3.06 4.23
N LEU A 48 -9.56 3.84 4.37
CA LEU A 48 -9.14 4.85 3.42
C LEU A 48 -8.08 4.28 2.48
N THR A 49 -8.27 4.50 1.18
CA THR A 49 -7.32 4.09 0.14
C THR A 49 -6.22 5.13 -0.04
N TYR A 50 -4.97 4.67 -0.10
CA TYR A 50 -3.85 5.49 -0.58
C TYR A 50 -2.87 4.62 -1.38
N GLY A 51 -2.73 4.89 -2.68
CA GLY A 51 -2.01 4.00 -3.59
C GLY A 51 -2.68 2.62 -3.65
N PHE A 52 -1.90 1.56 -3.46
CA PHE A 52 -2.38 0.17 -3.44
C PHE A 52 -2.60 -0.40 -2.04
N ARG A 53 -2.78 0.48 -1.04
CA ARG A 53 -2.89 0.10 0.36
C ARG A 53 -4.14 0.69 0.99
N CYS A 54 -4.65 -0.03 1.97
CA CYS A 54 -5.80 0.37 2.76
C CYS A 54 -5.39 0.73 4.16
N TYR A 55 -5.95 1.81 4.70
CA TYR A 55 -5.64 2.30 6.03
C TYR A 55 -6.88 2.49 6.89
N ILE A 56 -6.77 2.18 8.17
CA ILE A 56 -7.81 2.53 9.15
C ILE A 56 -7.15 3.11 10.40
N PHE A 57 -7.76 4.18 10.92
CA PHE A 57 -7.34 4.81 12.16
C PHE A 57 -8.12 4.21 13.32
N VAL A 58 -7.43 3.76 14.36
CA VAL A 58 -8.05 3.24 15.59
C VAL A 58 -7.79 4.23 16.72
N ASN A 59 -8.87 4.89 17.15
CA ASN A 59 -8.79 5.94 18.17
C ASN A 59 -8.65 5.40 19.60
N THR A 60 -9.04 4.15 19.83
CA THR A 60 -8.96 3.49 21.14
C THR A 60 -7.50 3.29 21.54
N PRO A 61 -7.00 3.91 22.63
CA PRO A 61 -5.61 3.81 23.00
C PRO A 61 -5.21 2.39 23.40
N MET A 62 -4.15 1.89 22.79
CA MET A 62 -3.55 0.58 23.10
C MET A 62 -2.04 0.71 23.16
N ASN A 63 -1.39 -0.17 23.92
CA ASN A 63 0.07 -0.28 23.82
C ASN A 63 0.47 -0.89 22.48
N TRP A 64 1.73 -0.73 22.08
CA TRP A 64 2.16 -1.08 20.73
C TRP A 64 1.92 -2.56 20.39
N SER A 65 2.14 -3.47 21.34
CA SER A 65 1.91 -4.90 21.13
C SER A 65 0.43 -5.22 20.92
N ILE A 66 -0.46 -4.65 21.74
CA ILE A 66 -1.90 -4.86 21.62
C ILE A 66 -2.43 -4.21 20.34
N ALA A 67 -1.92 -3.04 19.96
CA ALA A 67 -2.25 -2.37 18.71
C ALA A 67 -1.86 -3.22 17.48
N LYS A 68 -0.67 -3.84 17.53
CA LYS A 68 -0.20 -4.81 16.53
C LYS A 68 -1.16 -5.99 16.42
N ASP A 69 -1.53 -6.61 17.54
CA ASP A 69 -2.46 -7.75 17.56
C ASP A 69 -3.86 -7.35 17.07
N HIS A 70 -4.31 -6.12 17.37
CA HIS A 70 -5.57 -5.57 16.84
C HIS A 70 -5.51 -5.46 15.31
N CYS A 71 -4.47 -4.85 14.74
CA CYS A 71 -4.33 -4.78 13.28
C CYS A 71 -4.30 -6.17 12.64
N ASN A 72 -3.58 -7.12 13.26
CA ASN A 72 -3.54 -8.51 12.78
C ASN A 72 -4.94 -9.16 12.75
N SER A 73 -5.79 -8.88 13.76
CA SER A 73 -7.17 -9.37 13.78
C SER A 73 -8.04 -8.85 12.63
N LEU A 74 -7.63 -7.73 12.01
CA LEU A 74 -8.27 -7.15 10.83
C LEU A 74 -7.64 -7.63 9.51
N GLY A 75 -6.72 -8.60 9.55
CA GLY A 75 -5.93 -9.02 8.40
C GLY A 75 -4.99 -7.92 7.89
N ALA A 76 -4.47 -7.10 8.79
CA ALA A 76 -3.61 -5.95 8.51
C ALA A 76 -2.39 -5.94 9.45
N ASN A 77 -1.50 -4.97 9.25
CA ASN A 77 -0.37 -4.68 10.12
C ASN A 77 -0.49 -3.27 10.69
N LEU A 78 0.28 -2.93 11.73
CA LEU A 78 0.52 -1.51 12.01
C LEU A 78 1.20 -0.84 10.82
N ALA A 79 0.80 0.38 10.47
CA ALA A 79 1.18 1.03 9.23
C ALA A 79 2.70 1.28 9.12
N SER A 80 3.27 0.94 7.96
CA SER A 80 4.62 1.33 7.55
C SER A 80 4.60 2.63 6.73
N VAL A 81 5.78 3.22 6.51
CA VAL A 81 5.94 4.40 5.65
C VAL A 81 7.09 4.18 4.68
N SER A 82 6.78 4.22 3.38
CA SER A 82 7.67 3.97 2.26
C SER A 82 8.14 5.24 1.55
N ASN A 83 7.41 6.35 1.70
CA ASN A 83 7.74 7.61 1.03
C ASN A 83 7.10 8.83 1.72
N GLN A 84 7.53 10.02 1.30
CA GLN A 84 7.07 11.29 1.85
C GLN A 84 5.58 11.55 1.68
N ARG A 85 4.98 11.14 0.55
CA ARG A 85 3.55 11.40 0.31
C ARG A 85 2.68 10.51 1.18
N GLU A 86 3.08 9.25 1.36
CA GLU A 86 2.45 8.33 2.31
C GLU A 86 2.56 8.84 3.76
N TYR A 87 3.73 9.34 4.18
CA TYR A 87 3.86 10.02 5.48
C TYR A 87 2.83 11.13 5.66
N ARG A 88 2.66 12.00 4.66
CA ARG A 88 1.70 13.11 4.71
C ARG A 88 0.27 12.63 4.81
N PHE A 89 -0.07 11.59 4.06
CA PHE A 89 -1.38 10.96 4.12
C PHE A 89 -1.68 10.46 5.55
N LEU A 90 -0.76 9.70 6.17
CA LEU A 90 -0.91 9.22 7.54
C LEU A 90 -0.95 10.35 8.58
N GLN A 91 -0.14 11.39 8.38
CA GLN A 91 -0.17 12.59 9.22
C GLN A 91 -1.54 13.27 9.15
N GLN A 92 -2.09 13.43 7.95
CA GLN A 92 -3.40 14.04 7.74
C GLN A 92 -4.52 13.16 8.30
N MET A 93 -4.47 11.85 8.10
CA MET A 93 -5.41 10.90 8.70
C MET A 93 -5.46 11.05 10.23
N THR A 94 -4.29 11.14 10.87
CA THR A 94 -4.17 11.33 12.31
C THR A 94 -4.74 12.70 12.76
N LYS A 95 -4.49 13.77 12.00
CA LYS A 95 -5.08 15.11 12.25
C LYS A 95 -6.59 15.08 12.14
N THR A 96 -7.12 14.48 11.08
CA THR A 96 -8.57 14.37 10.83
C THR A 96 -9.26 13.56 11.93
N ALA A 97 -8.58 12.56 12.52
CA ALA A 97 -9.05 11.83 13.69
C ALA A 97 -8.98 12.63 15.02
N GLY A 98 -8.50 13.87 14.98
CA GLY A 98 -8.37 14.73 16.17
C GLY A 98 -7.20 14.37 17.08
N GLN A 99 -6.22 13.59 16.60
CA GLN A 99 -5.10 13.13 17.40
C GLN A 99 -3.80 13.88 17.07
N SER A 100 -2.95 14.06 18.09
CA SER A 100 -1.64 14.70 17.96
C SER A 100 -0.53 13.72 17.53
N TYR A 101 -0.79 12.42 17.69
CA TYR A 101 0.13 11.34 17.36
C TYR A 101 -0.64 10.03 17.13
N ALA A 102 0.02 9.03 16.55
CA ALA A 102 -0.46 7.66 16.48
C ALA A 102 0.69 6.67 16.31
N TRP A 103 0.55 5.43 16.82
CA TRP A 103 1.53 4.38 16.59
C TRP A 103 1.64 4.02 15.11
N LEU A 104 2.88 3.72 14.71
CA LEU A 104 3.24 3.11 13.43
C LEU A 104 3.82 1.71 13.68
N GLY A 105 3.96 0.92 12.62
CA GLY A 105 4.50 -0.45 12.67
C GLY A 105 6.01 -0.53 12.79
N GLY A 106 6.70 0.58 13.01
CA GLY A 106 8.15 0.60 13.10
C GLY A 106 8.63 0.23 14.49
N PHE A 107 9.65 -0.63 14.57
CA PHE A 107 10.23 -1.06 15.82
C PHE A 107 11.74 -1.27 15.72
N TYR A 108 12.44 -1.18 16.85
CA TYR A 108 13.87 -1.44 16.95
C TYR A 108 14.14 -2.85 17.48
N LEU A 109 14.95 -3.62 16.74
CA LEU A 109 15.34 -4.97 17.12
C LEU A 109 16.78 -5.23 16.68
N GLN A 110 17.60 -5.76 17.58
CA GLN A 110 18.95 -6.27 17.30
C GLN A 110 19.85 -5.32 16.48
N GLY A 111 19.84 -4.02 16.80
CA GLY A 111 20.71 -3.06 16.13
C GLY A 111 20.05 -2.29 14.99
N SER A 112 18.81 -2.61 14.60
CA SER A 112 18.17 -2.05 13.40
C SER A 112 16.71 -1.65 13.61
N TRP A 113 16.27 -0.65 12.86
CA TRP A 113 14.85 -0.28 12.71
C TRP A 113 14.22 -1.12 11.60
N LEU A 114 13.03 -1.64 11.87
CA LEU A 114 12.29 -2.53 10.97
C LEU A 114 10.83 -2.11 10.91
N TRP A 115 10.17 -2.36 9.78
CA TRP A 115 8.71 -2.32 9.68
C TRP A 115 8.13 -3.70 9.96
N ILE A 116 7.05 -3.77 10.73
CA ILE A 116 6.40 -5.04 11.12
C ILE A 116 5.83 -5.84 9.93
N ASN A 117 5.56 -5.17 8.81
CA ASN A 117 5.09 -5.79 7.58
C ASN A 117 6.23 -6.29 6.67
N ASN A 118 7.47 -6.31 7.16
CA ASN A 118 8.68 -6.72 6.45
C ASN A 118 9.07 -5.83 5.24
N GLU A 119 8.49 -4.65 5.11
CA GLU A 119 9.02 -3.65 4.19
C GLU A 119 10.40 -3.17 4.64
N GLY A 120 11.26 -2.84 3.66
CA GLY A 120 12.57 -2.27 3.95
C GLY A 120 12.43 -0.90 4.63
N PHE A 121 13.24 -0.67 5.67
CA PHE A 121 13.32 0.62 6.37
C PHE A 121 14.17 1.65 5.57
N ASN A 122 13.82 1.84 4.29
CA ASN A 122 14.63 2.61 3.33
C ASN A 122 14.31 4.11 3.37
N TYR A 123 13.05 4.46 3.54
CA TYR A 123 12.62 5.83 3.72
C TYR A 123 12.67 6.20 5.20
N THR A 124 13.37 7.28 5.54
CA THR A 124 13.45 7.75 6.92
C THR A 124 13.14 9.24 7.01
N LEU A 125 12.23 9.60 7.90
CA LEU A 125 11.91 10.99 8.23
C LEU A 125 11.82 11.10 9.76
N TRP A 126 12.94 11.41 10.40
CA TRP A 126 12.98 11.56 11.85
C TRP A 126 12.70 13.01 12.24
N PHE A 127 11.72 13.22 13.11
CA PHE A 127 11.60 14.49 13.83
C PHE A 127 12.61 14.54 14.97
N ARG A 128 12.57 13.51 15.82
CA ARG A 128 13.49 13.30 16.94
C ARG A 128 13.65 11.81 17.15
N GLN A 129 14.87 11.39 17.47
CA GLN A 129 15.16 10.01 17.83
C GLN A 129 15.65 9.94 19.27
N PHE A 130 14.92 9.21 20.11
CA PHE A 130 15.33 8.81 21.45
C PHE A 130 16.12 7.50 21.40
N SER A 131 16.74 7.11 22.52
CA SER A 131 17.50 5.85 22.64
C SER A 131 16.69 4.66 22.10
N PRO A 132 17.08 4.03 20.97
CA PRO A 132 16.30 2.95 20.35
C PRO A 132 16.13 1.72 21.23
N THR A 133 17.13 1.42 22.07
CA THR A 133 17.09 0.29 23.00
C THR A 133 16.16 0.53 24.18
N THR A 134 15.89 1.80 24.53
CA THR A 134 14.98 2.16 25.62
C THR A 134 13.57 2.47 25.10
N TYR A 135 13.46 3.02 23.89
CA TYR A 135 12.21 3.47 23.28
C TYR A 135 12.04 2.81 21.90
N PRO A 136 11.72 1.51 21.82
CA PRO A 136 11.88 0.77 20.58
C PRO A 136 10.68 0.88 19.62
N CYS A 137 9.64 1.68 19.89
CA CYS A 137 8.42 1.71 19.08
C CYS A 137 8.16 3.07 18.42
N LEU A 138 7.85 3.09 17.12
CA LEU A 138 7.65 4.31 16.32
C LEU A 138 6.23 4.85 16.40
N TYR A 139 6.11 6.18 16.40
CA TYR A 139 4.84 6.89 16.27
C TYR A 139 4.99 8.12 15.36
N ILE A 140 3.93 8.45 14.64
CA ILE A 140 3.83 9.67 13.84
C ILE A 140 3.39 10.85 14.71
N LEU A 141 3.83 12.06 14.36
CA LEU A 141 3.43 13.32 14.99
C LEU A 141 2.67 14.17 13.99
N THR A 142 1.69 14.94 14.48
CA THR A 142 0.88 15.85 13.64
C THR A 142 1.14 17.34 13.89
N ASN A 143 2.16 17.69 14.67
CA ASN A 143 2.50 19.08 14.93
C ASN A 143 2.72 19.85 13.61
N LEU A 144 2.14 21.05 13.49
CA LEU A 144 2.21 21.88 12.28
C LEU A 144 3.61 22.40 11.99
N PHE A 145 4.51 22.39 12.98
CA PHE A 145 5.87 22.90 12.86
C PHE A 145 6.93 21.80 12.62
N SER A 146 6.52 20.53 12.57
CA SER A 146 7.49 19.45 12.40
C SER A 146 6.96 18.25 11.65
N ASP A 147 7.85 17.72 10.80
CA ASP A 147 7.63 16.47 10.10
C ASP A 147 8.58 15.39 10.59
N GLY A 148 8.14 14.17 10.36
CA GLY A 148 8.79 12.96 10.79
C GLY A 148 8.08 12.24 11.92
N TRP A 149 8.58 11.05 12.18
CA TRP A 149 8.21 10.22 13.32
C TRP A 149 9.23 10.36 14.44
N SER A 150 8.85 9.84 15.60
CA SER A 150 9.71 9.69 16.77
C SER A 150 9.46 8.32 17.40
N ASN A 151 10.21 7.98 18.44
CA ASN A 151 10.14 6.69 19.11
C ASN A 151 9.86 6.81 20.61
N ALA A 152 9.12 5.85 21.16
CA ALA A 152 8.66 5.85 22.55
C ALA A 152 8.70 4.44 23.17
N HIS A 153 8.39 4.38 24.48
CA HIS A 153 8.21 3.13 25.20
C HIS A 153 7.01 2.38 24.61
N CYS A 154 7.21 1.13 24.23
CA CYS A 154 6.15 0.31 23.64
C CYS A 154 4.98 0.04 24.59
N SER A 155 5.19 0.20 25.89
CA SER A 155 4.16 0.05 26.94
C SER A 155 3.21 1.23 27.04
N SER A 156 3.54 2.38 26.45
CA SER A 156 2.64 3.54 26.43
C SER A 156 1.38 3.23 25.64
N ALA A 157 0.21 3.63 26.14
CA ALA A 157 -1.03 3.50 25.40
C ALA A 157 -1.21 4.70 24.45
N GLY A 158 -1.63 4.44 23.22
CA GLY A 158 -1.89 5.47 22.22
C GLY A 158 -2.78 4.99 21.08
N PRO A 159 -3.41 5.90 20.33
CA PRO A 159 -4.13 5.55 19.11
C PRO A 159 -3.13 5.06 18.06
N PHE A 160 -3.62 4.42 17.01
CA PHE A 160 -2.75 3.75 16.05
C PHE A 160 -3.37 3.64 14.66
N ILE A 161 -2.54 3.35 13.66
CA ILE A 161 -2.96 3.18 12.27
C ILE A 161 -2.66 1.76 11.82
N CYS A 162 -3.67 1.07 11.31
CA CYS A 162 -3.49 -0.20 10.63
C CYS A 162 -3.41 0.00 9.11
N SER A 163 -2.67 -0.86 8.42
CA SER A 163 -2.59 -0.92 6.97
C SER A 163 -2.55 -2.34 6.43
N LYS A 164 -3.18 -2.60 5.28
CA LYS A 164 -3.02 -3.84 4.51
C LYS A 164 -2.76 -3.55 3.04
#